data_AF-A0A197K818-F1
#
_entry.id   AF-A0A197K818-F1
#
_cell.length_a   1.000
_cell.length_b   1.000
_cell.length_c   1.000
_cell.angle_alpha   90.00
_cell.angle_beta   90.00
_cell.angle_gamma   90.00
#
_symmetry.space_group_name_H-M   'P 1'
#
loop_
_entity.id
_entity.type
_entity.pdbx_description
1 polymer ?
#
loop_
_entity_poly.entity_id
_entity_poly.type
_entity_poly.pdbx_seq_one_letter_code
_entity_poly.pdbx_strand_id
1 'polypeptide(L)'
;GYGDRNQVQAGQETEEDVDRVSQQIRDTRQESVNSTRNALRALQEAEESSGRTMTQLGEQSEQLGRIERNLDSAQIHADNAQEKAGELKTVNRSMFAIHIKNPFNSTKKREKELEEAKRKAAEELAQREAIRHEEYQSKQRIDMAMGNGAYGRAQGNTNNYSNNGRGGPGERSAYAFENTAEDDAQENEIDQNLDAMGGYLARLKTSAMTMNQEVNRQNERMTHITSKTDNLHGSVTHNTALLQKI
;
A
#
# COMPACT_ATOMS: atom_id res chain seq x y z
N GLY A 1 -71.33 39.48 -33.26
CA GLY A 1 -70.55 40.40 -32.42
C GLY A 1 -69.80 39.59 -31.39
N TYR A 2 -68.55 39.98 -31.14
CA TYR A 2 -67.61 39.46 -30.13
C TYR A 2 -67.13 38.02 -30.42
N GLY A 3 -65.89 37.74 -30.82
CA GLY A 3 -64.65 38.46 -30.59
C GLY A 3 -63.99 37.98 -29.30
N ASP A 4 -62.87 37.28 -29.47
CA ASP A 4 -61.73 37.25 -28.55
C ASP A 4 -61.85 36.46 -27.23
N ARG A 5 -61.16 35.30 -27.16
CA ARG A 5 -59.97 35.09 -26.31
C ARG A 5 -59.55 33.61 -26.34
N ASN A 6 -58.81 33.21 -27.38
CA ASN A 6 -58.01 31.97 -27.35
C ASN A 6 -56.94 32.02 -28.45
N GLN A 7 -56.23 33.14 -28.50
CA GLN A 7 -55.02 33.28 -29.30
C GLN A 7 -53.80 33.30 -28.38
N VAL A 8 -53.04 32.21 -28.49
CA VAL A 8 -51.57 32.16 -28.41
C VAL A 8 -50.94 32.77 -27.15
N GLN A 9 -50.83 31.95 -26.10
CA GLN A 9 -49.94 32.21 -24.96
C GLN A 9 -48.86 31.12 -24.94
N ALA A 10 -48.15 31.00 -26.05
CA ALA A 10 -46.96 30.17 -26.21
C ALA A 10 -46.07 30.90 -27.22
N GLY A 11 -45.04 31.61 -26.74
CA GLY A 11 -44.07 32.24 -27.64
C GLY A 11 -43.70 33.69 -27.35
N GLN A 12 -43.58 34.09 -26.09
CA GLN A 12 -42.79 35.27 -25.71
C GLN A 12 -41.89 34.87 -24.54
N GLU A 13 -40.95 33.95 -24.78
CA GLU A 13 -39.68 34.06 -24.06
C GLU A 13 -39.08 35.38 -24.53
N THR A 14 -39.00 36.37 -23.64
CA THR A 14 -38.41 37.67 -23.97
C THR A 14 -36.92 37.46 -24.24
N GLU A 15 -36.34 38.20 -25.19
CA GLU A 15 -34.89 38.23 -25.46
C GLU A 15 -34.07 38.39 -24.16
N GLU A 16 -34.61 39.15 -23.19
CA GLU A 16 -34.07 39.31 -21.83
C GLU A 16 -33.93 38.00 -21.03
N ASP A 17 -34.83 37.03 -21.21
CA ASP A 17 -34.77 35.74 -20.53
C ASP A 17 -33.71 34.83 -21.16
N VAL A 18 -33.56 34.89 -22.49
CA VAL A 18 -32.48 34.20 -23.22
C VAL A 18 -31.13 34.75 -22.79
N ASP A 19 -30.98 36.07 -22.71
CA ASP A 19 -29.75 36.73 -22.25
C ASP A 19 -29.39 36.35 -20.80
N ARG A 20 -30.37 36.30 -19.89
CA ARG A 20 -30.17 35.87 -18.50
C ARG A 20 -29.70 34.43 -18.41
N VAL A 21 -30.33 33.53 -19.16
CA VAL A 21 -29.95 32.11 -19.18
C VAL A 21 -28.56 31.95 -19.78
N SER A 22 -28.25 32.64 -20.88
CA SER A 22 -26.92 32.65 -21.50
C SER A 22 -25.83 33.14 -20.54
N GLN A 23 -26.10 34.20 -19.77
CA GLN A 23 -25.18 34.69 -18.75
C GLN A 23 -24.95 33.64 -17.65
N GLN A 24 -26.03 33.04 -17.13
CA GLN A 24 -25.93 31.97 -16.12
C GLN A 24 -25.12 30.77 -16.61
N ILE A 25 -25.28 30.38 -17.88
CA ILE A 25 -24.52 29.30 -18.50
C ILE A 25 -23.02 29.64 -18.51
N ARG A 26 -22.65 30.86 -18.94
CA ARG A 26 -21.26 31.32 -18.95
C ARG A 26 -20.65 31.36 -17.55
N ASP A 27 -21.38 31.89 -16.58
CA ASP A 27 -20.93 31.96 -15.19
C ASP A 27 -20.71 30.54 -14.63
N THR A 28 -21.66 29.62 -14.85
CA THR A 28 -21.55 28.22 -14.42
C THR A 28 -20.39 27.50 -15.10
N ARG A 29 -20.16 27.76 -16.38
CA ARG A 29 -19.02 27.19 -17.14
C ARG A 29 -17.70 27.69 -16.59
N GLN A 30 -17.58 28.99 -16.34
CA GLN A 30 -16.39 29.59 -15.77
C GLN A 30 -16.10 29.06 -14.35
N GLU A 31 -17.13 28.87 -13.54
CA GLU A 31 -17.03 28.20 -12.24
C GLU A 31 -16.56 26.74 -12.39
N SER A 32 -17.09 26.02 -13.37
CA SER A 32 -16.73 24.62 -13.65
C SER A 32 -15.27 24.48 -14.10
N VAL A 33 -14.77 25.36 -14.96
CA VAL A 33 -13.34 25.43 -15.33
C VAL A 33 -12.48 25.65 -14.09
N ASN A 34 -12.83 26.62 -13.25
CA ASN A 34 -12.06 26.90 -12.03
C ASN A 34 -12.10 25.74 -11.04
N SER A 35 -13.25 25.08 -10.91
CA SER A 35 -13.44 23.90 -10.06
C SER A 35 -12.58 22.73 -10.53
N THR A 36 -12.59 22.41 -11.84
CA THR A 36 -11.77 21.32 -12.40
C THR A 36 -10.27 21.59 -12.28
N ARG A 37 -9.82 22.84 -12.47
CA ARG A 37 -8.43 23.25 -12.21
C ARG A 37 -8.03 23.05 -10.76
N ASN A 38 -8.88 23.43 -9.81
CA ASN A 38 -8.62 23.25 -8.38
C ASN A 38 -8.60 21.77 -7.99
N ALA A 39 -9.52 20.98 -8.55
CA ALA A 39 -9.55 19.53 -8.34
C ALA A 39 -8.27 18.85 -8.86
N LEU A 40 -7.78 19.25 -10.03
CA LEU A 40 -6.50 18.74 -10.56
C LEU A 40 -5.32 19.05 -9.64
N ARG A 41 -5.23 20.28 -9.12
CA ARG A 41 -4.18 20.63 -8.15
C ARG A 41 -4.25 19.76 -6.90
N ALA A 42 -5.45 19.59 -6.34
CA ALA A 42 -5.66 18.75 -5.17
C ALA A 42 -5.31 17.26 -5.44
N LEU A 43 -5.62 16.75 -6.64
CA LEU A 43 -5.27 15.38 -7.04
C LEU A 43 -3.77 15.20 -7.23
N GLN A 44 -3.08 16.19 -7.79
CA GLN A 44 -1.61 16.18 -7.92
C GLN A 44 -0.94 16.16 -6.55
N GLU A 45 -1.40 17.00 -5.62
CA GLU A 45 -0.91 17.01 -4.24
C GLU A 45 -1.18 15.66 -3.54
N ALA A 46 -2.37 15.09 -3.75
CA ALA A 46 -2.72 13.77 -3.22
C ALA A 46 -1.83 12.66 -3.80
N GLU A 47 -1.49 12.70 -5.10
CA GLU A 47 -0.62 11.72 -5.74
C GLU A 47 0.82 11.82 -5.20
N GLU A 48 1.34 13.04 -5.02
CA GLU A 48 2.64 13.24 -4.42
C GLU A 48 2.70 12.72 -2.98
N SER A 49 1.68 13.06 -2.18
CA SER A 49 1.54 12.56 -0.80
C SER A 49 1.48 11.03 -0.77
N SER A 50 0.67 10.43 -1.66
CA SER A 50 0.56 8.98 -1.80
C SER A 50 1.89 8.33 -2.20
N GLY A 51 2.67 8.94 -3.10
CA GLY A 51 3.98 8.45 -3.49
C GLY A 51 4.98 8.44 -2.32
N ARG A 52 4.95 9.48 -1.49
CA ARG A 52 5.77 9.55 -0.26
C ARG A 52 5.37 8.45 0.73
N THR A 53 4.06 8.25 0.98
CA THR A 53 3.58 7.18 1.86
C THR A 53 3.97 5.80 1.36
N MET A 54 3.87 5.55 0.05
CA MET A 54 4.27 4.27 -0.56
C MET A 54 5.77 4.00 -0.40
N THR A 55 6.61 5.02 -0.58
CA THR A 55 8.06 4.93 -0.34
C THR A 55 8.34 4.57 1.11
N GLN A 56 7.69 5.26 2.04
CA GLN A 56 7.84 5.01 3.46
C GLN A 56 7.40 3.59 3.87
N LEU A 57 6.29 3.08 3.32
CA LEU A 57 5.85 1.71 3.57
C LEU A 57 6.87 0.69 3.07
N GLY A 58 7.53 0.95 1.95
CA GLY A 58 8.59 0.09 1.42
C GLY A 58 9.81 0.04 2.33
N GLU A 59 10.27 1.20 2.80
CA GLU A 59 11.36 1.30 3.78
C GLU A 59 11.03 0.61 5.11
N GLN A 60 9.79 0.77 5.60
CA GLN A 60 9.30 0.11 6.81
C GLN A 60 9.27 -1.42 6.64
N SER A 61 8.84 -1.92 5.49
CA SER A 61 8.82 -3.36 5.21
C SER A 61 10.21 -3.99 5.31
N GLU A 62 11.24 -3.32 4.77
CA GLU A 62 12.63 -3.75 4.95
C GLU A 62 13.09 -3.65 6.41
N GLN A 63 12.70 -2.58 7.12
CA GLN A 63 13.05 -2.40 8.51
C GLN A 63 12.48 -3.52 9.39
N LEU A 64 11.21 -3.88 9.18
CA LEU A 64 10.58 -5.00 9.86
C LEU A 64 11.32 -6.31 9.59
N GLY A 65 11.77 -6.54 8.35
CA GLY A 65 12.53 -7.76 8.03
C GLY A 65 13.94 -7.76 8.59
N ARG A 66 14.56 -6.59 8.80
CA ARG A 66 15.80 -6.46 9.61
C ARG A 66 15.54 -6.77 11.08
N ILE A 67 14.43 -6.27 11.64
CA ILE A 67 14.05 -6.53 13.04
C ILE A 67 13.82 -8.02 13.26
N GLU A 68 13.06 -8.69 12.39
CA GLU A 68 12.80 -10.13 12.47
C GLU A 68 14.10 -10.95 12.45
N ARG A 69 15.02 -10.65 11.53
CA ARG A 69 16.34 -11.32 11.46
C ARG A 69 17.19 -11.10 12.71
N ASN A 70 17.16 -9.90 13.27
CA ASN A 70 17.88 -9.58 14.50
C ASN A 70 17.29 -10.31 15.71
N LEU A 71 15.96 -10.40 15.80
CA LEU A 71 15.28 -11.17 16.83
C LEU A 71 15.61 -12.66 16.74
N ASP A 72 15.66 -13.23 15.53
CA ASP A 72 16.04 -14.62 15.33
C ASP A 72 17.48 -14.88 15.79
N SER A 73 18.42 -13.99 15.45
CA SER A 73 19.80 -14.09 15.93
C SER A 73 19.89 -13.96 17.45
N ALA A 74 19.14 -13.03 18.05
CA ALA A 74 19.12 -12.83 19.48
C ALA A 74 18.54 -14.06 20.20
N GLN A 75 17.51 -14.69 19.64
CA GLN A 75 16.94 -15.93 20.17
C GLN A 75 17.97 -17.06 20.16
N ILE A 76 18.70 -17.23 19.04
CA ILE A 76 19.78 -18.22 18.95
C ILE A 76 20.85 -17.98 20.03
N HIS A 77 21.23 -16.72 20.27
CA HIS A 77 22.18 -16.39 21.34
C HIS A 77 21.62 -16.67 22.74
N ALA A 78 20.33 -16.40 22.97
CA ALA A 78 19.68 -16.72 24.23
C ALA A 78 19.62 -18.23 24.46
N ASP A 79 19.26 -19.02 23.45
CA ASP A 79 19.20 -20.48 23.56
C ASP A 79 20.59 -21.09 23.86
N ASN A 80 21.63 -20.61 23.16
CA ASN A 80 23.00 -21.02 23.42
C ASN A 80 23.48 -20.64 24.84
N ALA A 81 23.13 -19.44 25.31
CA ALA A 81 23.46 -19.01 26.67
C ALA A 81 22.76 -19.89 27.72
N GLN A 82 21.53 -20.32 27.45
CA GLN A 82 20.80 -21.25 28.32
C GLN A 82 21.50 -22.59 28.43
N GLU A 83 21.92 -23.17 27.30
CA GLU A 83 22.65 -24.43 27.27
C GLU A 83 23.96 -24.34 28.06
N LYS A 84 24.74 -23.27 27.85
CA LYS A 84 26.01 -23.04 28.57
C LYS A 84 25.82 -22.79 30.06
N ALA A 85 24.80 -22.04 30.47
CA ALA A 85 24.46 -21.90 31.88
C ALA A 85 24.06 -23.25 32.51
N GLY A 86 23.31 -24.08 31.77
CA GLY A 86 22.97 -25.43 32.20
C GLY A 86 24.20 -26.32 32.40
N GLU A 87 25.13 -26.31 31.44
CA GLU A 87 26.42 -27.02 31.57
C GLU A 87 27.19 -26.53 32.80
N LEU A 88 27.36 -25.22 32.99
CA LEU A 88 28.05 -24.64 34.14
C LEU A 88 27.43 -25.07 35.48
N LYS A 89 26.09 -25.08 35.58
CA LYS A 89 25.39 -25.55 36.79
C LYS A 89 25.71 -27.02 37.10
N THR A 90 25.83 -27.87 36.08
CA THR A 90 26.22 -29.27 36.29
C THR A 90 27.68 -29.42 36.68
N VAL A 91 28.58 -28.60 36.13
CA VAL A 91 30.03 -28.63 36.40
C VAL A 91 30.36 -28.03 37.78
N ASN A 92 29.60 -27.04 38.26
CA ASN A 92 29.78 -26.45 39.59
C ASN A 92 29.31 -27.41 40.72
N ARG A 93 28.42 -28.36 40.42
CA ARG A 93 28.05 -29.41 41.38
C ARG A 93 29.29 -30.29 41.69
N SER A 94 29.51 -30.59 42.97
CA SER A 94 30.80 -31.05 43.53
C SER A 94 31.67 -31.91 42.60
N MET A 95 32.98 -31.64 42.62
CA MET A 95 34.05 -32.37 41.91
C MET A 95 34.07 -33.90 42.13
N PHE A 96 33.20 -34.42 43.00
CA PHE A 96 33.07 -35.83 43.37
C PHE A 96 31.82 -36.50 42.78
N ALA A 97 30.95 -35.77 42.05
CA ALA A 97 29.81 -36.35 41.36
C ALA A 97 30.25 -37.05 40.06
N ILE A 98 30.35 -38.38 40.08
CA ILE A 98 30.77 -39.19 38.92
C ILE A 98 29.68 -39.15 37.83
N HIS A 99 29.97 -38.49 36.70
CA HIS A 99 29.06 -38.37 35.54
C HIS A 99 29.13 -39.59 34.61
N ILE A 100 28.65 -40.76 35.04
CA ILE A 100 28.66 -41.96 34.17
C ILE A 100 27.53 -41.85 33.13
N LYS A 101 27.85 -41.50 31.88
CA LYS A 101 26.91 -41.55 30.75
C LYS A 101 26.61 -43.03 30.43
N ASN A 102 25.32 -43.41 30.39
CA ASN A 102 24.91 -44.79 30.12
C ASN A 102 25.26 -45.21 28.66
N PRO A 103 26.18 -46.17 28.45
CA PRO A 103 26.74 -46.49 27.13
C PRO A 103 25.74 -47.17 26.18
N PHE A 104 24.66 -47.76 26.70
CA PHE A 104 23.69 -48.52 25.90
C PHE A 104 22.63 -47.67 25.18
N ASN A 105 22.51 -46.37 25.48
CA ASN A 105 21.58 -45.44 24.81
C ASN A 105 22.28 -44.27 24.10
N SER A 106 23.62 -44.28 24.06
CA SER A 106 24.42 -43.16 23.54
C SER A 106 24.26 -42.96 22.03
N THR A 107 24.10 -44.02 21.25
CA THR A 107 23.99 -43.95 19.78
C THR A 107 22.64 -43.39 19.36
N LYS A 108 21.54 -43.96 19.87
CA LYS A 108 20.17 -43.48 19.61
C LYS A 108 19.95 -42.03 20.05
N LYS A 109 20.52 -41.64 21.21
CA LYS A 109 20.41 -40.26 21.68
C LYS A 109 21.14 -39.28 20.76
N ARG A 110 22.35 -39.62 20.32
CA ARG A 110 23.14 -38.77 19.41
C ARG A 110 22.52 -38.65 18.03
N GLU A 111 21.93 -39.73 17.52
CA GLU A 111 21.17 -39.73 16.27
C GLU A 111 19.95 -38.80 16.36
N LYS A 112 19.19 -38.90 17.45
CA LYS A 112 18.05 -38.01 17.72
C LYS A 112 18.47 -36.55 17.87
N GLU A 113 19.56 -36.27 18.58
CA GLU A 113 20.12 -34.90 18.71
C GLU A 113 20.55 -34.34 17.34
N LEU A 114 21.16 -35.16 16.48
CA LEU A 114 21.52 -34.77 15.10
C LEU A 114 20.28 -34.48 14.24
N GLU A 115 19.25 -35.31 14.34
CA GLU A 115 17.99 -35.13 13.62
C GLU A 115 17.28 -33.84 14.06
N GLU A 116 17.22 -33.56 15.36
CA GLU A 116 16.64 -32.33 15.90
C GLU A 116 17.43 -31.09 15.46
N ALA A 117 18.76 -31.15 15.47
CA ALA A 117 19.61 -30.06 14.99
C ALA A 117 19.38 -29.77 13.50
N LYS A 118 19.26 -30.81 12.66
CA LYS A 118 18.90 -30.66 11.24
C LYS A 118 17.53 -30.03 11.07
N ARG A 119 16.54 -30.44 11.88
CA ARG A 119 15.19 -29.88 11.83
C ARG A 119 15.18 -28.39 12.18
N LYS A 120 15.84 -28.01 13.28
CA LYS A 120 15.97 -26.58 13.68
C LYS A 120 16.65 -25.74 12.60
N ALA A 121 17.73 -26.25 12.01
CA ALA A 121 18.41 -25.55 10.92
C ALA A 121 17.52 -25.38 9.67
N ALA A 122 16.70 -26.38 9.34
CA ALA A 122 15.74 -26.31 8.24
C ALA A 122 14.63 -25.28 8.52
N GLU A 123 14.12 -25.24 9.75
CA GLU A 123 13.13 -24.26 10.19
C GLU A 123 13.68 -22.82 10.14
N GLU A 124 14.92 -22.61 10.59
CA GLU A 124 15.60 -21.30 10.54
C GLU A 124 15.79 -20.82 9.09
N LEU A 125 16.20 -21.72 8.19
CA LEU A 125 16.33 -21.40 6.76
C LEU A 125 14.96 -21.00 6.17
N ALA A 126 13.91 -21.76 6.48
CA ALA A 126 12.56 -21.49 6.01
C ALA A 126 12.04 -20.13 6.51
N GLN A 127 12.30 -19.78 7.77
CA GLN A 127 11.93 -18.47 8.33
C GLN A 127 12.66 -17.34 7.61
N ARG A 128 13.98 -17.46 7.41
CA ARG A 128 14.77 -16.45 6.69
C ARG A 128 14.32 -16.29 5.24
N GLU A 129 13.98 -17.39 4.58
CA GLU A 129 13.43 -17.36 3.22
C GLU A 129 12.06 -16.69 3.19
N ALA A 130 11.17 -16.99 4.14
CA ALA A 130 9.87 -16.34 4.26
C ALA A 130 10.00 -14.82 4.44
N ILE A 131 10.90 -14.36 5.32
CA ILE A 131 11.17 -12.93 5.53
C ILE A 131 11.65 -12.26 4.23
N ARG A 132 12.64 -12.86 3.54
CA ARG A 132 13.14 -12.32 2.27
C ARG A 132 12.09 -12.31 1.18
N HIS A 133 11.26 -13.35 1.12
CA HIS A 133 10.19 -13.46 0.15
C HIS A 133 9.12 -12.38 0.39
N GLU A 134 8.73 -12.13 1.64
CA GLU A 134 7.78 -11.04 1.96
C GLU A 134 8.37 -9.66 1.67
N GLU A 135 9.64 -9.41 2.03
CA GLU A 135 10.35 -8.17 1.67
C GLU A 135 10.33 -7.96 0.14
N TYR A 136 10.61 -9.01 -0.64
CA TYR A 136 10.60 -8.95 -2.10
C TYR A 136 9.20 -8.70 -2.66
N GLN A 137 8.18 -9.40 -2.15
CA GLN A 137 6.80 -9.22 -2.60
C GLN A 137 6.26 -7.82 -2.24
N SER A 138 6.61 -7.29 -1.07
CA SER A 138 6.26 -5.94 -0.64
C SER A 138 6.84 -4.90 -1.59
N LYS A 139 8.13 -5.01 -1.92
CA LYS A 139 8.78 -4.15 -2.91
C LYS A 139 8.09 -4.22 -4.28
N GLN A 140 7.79 -5.42 -4.76
CA GLN A 140 7.10 -5.59 -6.04
C GLN A 140 5.73 -4.90 -6.06
N ARG A 141 4.92 -5.06 -5.01
CA ARG A 141 3.61 -4.39 -4.92
C ARG A 141 3.75 -2.88 -4.97
N ILE A 142 4.71 -2.35 -4.23
CA ILE A 142 4.98 -0.92 -4.16
C ILE A 142 5.44 -0.39 -5.51
N ASP A 143 6.38 -1.07 -6.17
CA ASP A 143 6.88 -0.70 -7.50
C ASP A 143 5.78 -0.73 -8.57
N MET A 144 4.89 -1.72 -8.50
CA MET A 144 3.73 -1.82 -9.39
C MET A 144 2.76 -0.66 -9.19
N ALA A 145 2.44 -0.33 -7.93
CA ALA A 145 1.50 0.73 -7.59
C ALA A 145 2.04 2.13 -7.87
N MET A 146 3.36 2.35 -7.73
CA MET A 146 4.01 3.60 -8.14
C MET A 146 4.17 3.74 -9.67
N GLY A 147 3.72 2.77 -10.46
CA GLY A 147 3.85 2.80 -11.92
C GLY A 147 5.28 2.60 -12.43
N ASN A 148 6.22 2.25 -11.56
CA ASN A 148 7.62 1.96 -11.90
C ASN A 148 7.83 0.52 -12.41
N GLY A 149 6.81 -0.34 -12.31
CA GLY A 149 6.83 -1.68 -12.90
C GLY A 149 6.93 -1.67 -14.43
N ALA A 150 7.40 -2.77 -15.01
CA ALA A 150 7.57 -2.96 -16.46
C ALA A 150 6.29 -2.65 -17.29
N TYR A 151 5.10 -2.79 -16.67
CA TYR A 151 3.80 -2.50 -17.27
C TYR A 151 3.37 -1.01 -17.13
N GLY A 152 3.89 -0.27 -16.15
CA GLY A 152 3.56 1.15 -15.95
C GLY A 152 4.21 2.06 -17.00
N ARG A 153 5.42 1.72 -17.47
CA ARG A 153 6.06 2.41 -18.61
C ARG A 153 5.40 2.14 -19.95
N ALA A 154 4.69 1.02 -20.12
CA ALA A 154 3.95 0.72 -21.33
C ALA A 154 2.61 1.49 -21.40
N GLN A 155 2.00 1.76 -20.23
CA GLN A 155 0.73 2.50 -20.14
C GLN A 155 0.90 4.03 -20.20
N GLY A 156 2.13 4.54 -20.15
CA GLY A 156 2.43 5.95 -20.46
C GLY A 156 2.22 6.32 -21.94
N ASN A 157 1.96 5.35 -22.82
CA ASN A 157 1.77 5.55 -24.26
C ASN A 157 0.40 5.08 -24.78
N THR A 158 -0.58 4.86 -23.88
CA THR A 158 -1.97 4.50 -24.25
C THR A 158 -2.96 5.65 -24.16
N ASN A 159 -2.50 6.90 -24.15
CA ASN A 159 -3.30 8.06 -24.55
C ASN A 159 -3.51 8.10 -26.09
N ASN A 160 -3.70 6.91 -26.67
CA ASN A 160 -4.24 6.70 -27.99
C ASN A 160 -5.64 6.07 -27.85
N TYR A 161 -6.36 6.45 -26.79
CA TYR A 161 -7.82 6.41 -26.82
C TYR A 161 -8.25 7.42 -27.86
N SER A 162 -8.31 6.91 -29.10
CA SER A 162 -9.27 7.26 -30.13
C SER A 162 -10.24 8.35 -29.68
N ASN A 163 -9.88 9.57 -30.06
CA ASN A 163 -10.77 10.65 -30.42
C ASN A 163 -11.74 10.18 -31.52
N ASN A 164 -12.62 9.23 -31.19
CA ASN A 164 -13.46 8.53 -32.16
C ASN A 164 -14.72 8.02 -31.42
N GLY A 165 -15.52 8.94 -30.86
CA GLY A 165 -16.84 8.55 -30.36
C GLY A 165 -17.54 9.45 -29.34
N ARG A 166 -16.90 10.49 -28.80
CA ARG A 166 -17.60 11.50 -27.99
C ARG A 166 -17.69 12.80 -28.76
N GLY A 167 -18.83 13.03 -29.41
CA GLY A 167 -19.25 14.33 -29.92
C GLY A 167 -18.31 14.93 -30.95
N GLY A 168 -18.41 14.48 -32.20
CA GLY A 168 -17.99 15.33 -33.31
C GLY A 168 -18.71 16.69 -33.21
N PRO A 169 -18.16 17.77 -33.79
CA PRO A 169 -18.67 19.15 -33.63
C PRO A 169 -20.20 19.28 -33.75
N GLY A 170 -20.82 18.43 -34.57
CA GLY A 170 -22.26 18.42 -34.81
C GLY A 170 -23.17 17.92 -33.68
N GLU A 171 -22.70 17.14 -32.70
CA GLU A 171 -23.54 16.70 -31.58
C GLU A 171 -23.70 17.78 -30.49
N ARG A 172 -22.69 18.64 -30.33
CA ARG A 172 -22.77 19.84 -29.45
C ARG A 172 -23.55 20.98 -30.12
N SER A 173 -23.53 21.05 -31.46
CA SER A 173 -24.28 22.07 -32.22
C SER A 173 -25.80 21.96 -32.09
N ALA A 174 -26.35 20.81 -31.70
CA ALA A 174 -27.81 20.65 -31.53
C ALA A 174 -28.37 21.40 -30.30
N TYR A 175 -27.52 21.80 -29.35
CA TYR A 175 -27.89 22.53 -28.14
C TYR A 175 -27.17 23.89 -28.01
N ALA A 176 -26.45 24.33 -29.05
CA ALA A 176 -25.70 25.58 -29.06
C ALA A 176 -26.59 26.75 -29.51
N PHE A 177 -27.32 27.35 -28.59
CA PHE A 177 -27.86 28.69 -28.76
C PHE A 177 -26.73 29.67 -28.37
N GLU A 178 -26.17 30.39 -29.34
CA GLU A 178 -25.16 31.45 -29.12
C GLU A 178 -23.88 31.08 -28.33
N ASN A 179 -23.33 29.87 -28.51
CA ASN A 179 -21.99 29.58 -27.98
C ASN A 179 -20.91 30.33 -28.79
N THR A 180 -20.08 31.09 -28.09
CA THR A 180 -18.89 31.70 -28.67
C THR A 180 -17.76 30.67 -28.81
N ALA A 181 -16.76 30.96 -29.64
CA ALA A 181 -15.56 30.11 -29.72
C ALA A 181 -14.81 29.98 -28.38
N GLU A 182 -14.98 30.96 -27.47
CA GLU A 182 -14.46 30.92 -26.11
C GLU A 182 -15.21 29.91 -25.23
N ASP A 183 -16.54 29.84 -25.38
CA ASP A 183 -17.38 28.86 -24.68
C ASP A 183 -17.00 27.42 -25.05
N ASP A 184 -16.80 27.16 -26.35
CA ASP A 184 -16.34 25.84 -26.82
C ASP A 184 -14.93 25.50 -26.30
N ALA A 185 -14.03 26.49 -26.21
CA ALA A 185 -12.69 26.30 -25.66
C ALA A 185 -12.72 25.94 -24.17
N GLN A 186 -13.60 26.57 -23.39
CA GLN A 186 -13.78 26.27 -21.97
C GLN A 186 -14.36 24.88 -21.73
N GLU A 187 -15.36 24.44 -22.51
CA GLU A 187 -15.89 23.07 -22.43
C GLU A 187 -14.83 22.02 -22.79
N ASN A 188 -14.02 22.28 -23.83
CA ASN A 188 -12.90 21.42 -24.17
C ASN A 188 -11.86 21.33 -23.03
N GLU A 189 -11.62 22.42 -22.31
CA GLU A 189 -10.75 22.40 -21.13
C GLU A 189 -11.37 21.57 -19.98
N ILE A 190 -12.66 21.73 -19.72
CA ILE A 190 -13.38 20.93 -18.71
C ILE A 190 -13.23 19.44 -19.04
N ASP A 191 -13.49 19.03 -20.28
CA ASP A 191 -13.36 17.63 -20.70
C ASP A 191 -11.94 17.09 -20.52
N GLN A 192 -10.92 17.84 -20.95
CA GLN A 192 -9.51 17.47 -20.75
C GLN A 192 -9.16 17.34 -19.27
N ASN A 193 -9.65 18.26 -18.44
CA ASN A 193 -9.43 18.22 -17.01
C ASN A 193 -10.11 17.00 -16.39
N LEU A 194 -11.36 16.69 -16.77
CA LEU A 194 -12.10 15.53 -16.27
C LEU A 194 -11.42 14.21 -16.65
N ASP A 195 -10.92 14.08 -17.88
CA ASP A 195 -10.17 12.91 -18.31
C ASP A 195 -8.85 12.76 -17.51
N ALA A 196 -8.13 13.85 -17.31
CA ALA A 196 -6.93 13.87 -16.48
C ALA A 196 -7.24 13.49 -15.02
N MET A 197 -8.31 14.05 -14.45
CA MET A 197 -8.81 13.71 -13.11
C MET A 197 -9.12 12.20 -13.01
N GLY A 198 -9.76 11.62 -14.03
CA GLY A 198 -10.03 10.18 -14.10
C GLY A 198 -8.75 9.34 -14.03
N GLY A 199 -7.68 9.77 -14.72
CA GLY A 199 -6.36 9.15 -14.65
C GLY A 199 -5.72 9.23 -13.26
N TYR A 200 -5.72 10.41 -12.64
CA TYR A 200 -5.21 10.60 -11.28
C TYR A 200 -5.98 9.76 -10.26
N LEU A 201 -7.31 9.74 -10.33
CA LEU A 201 -8.16 8.95 -9.43
C LEU A 201 -7.92 7.45 -9.58
N ALA A 202 -7.70 6.95 -10.80
CA ALA A 202 -7.36 5.55 -11.03
C ALA A 202 -6.01 5.17 -10.41
N ARG A 203 -5.00 6.03 -10.52
CA ARG A 203 -3.69 5.86 -9.86
C ARG A 203 -3.84 5.91 -8.34
N LEU A 204 -4.51 6.93 -7.81
CA LEU A 204 -4.78 7.06 -6.37
C LEU A 204 -5.54 5.84 -5.81
N LYS A 205 -6.53 5.30 -6.54
CA LYS A 205 -7.22 4.07 -6.14
C LYS A 205 -6.27 2.89 -6.05
N THR A 206 -5.39 2.73 -7.04
CA THR A 206 -4.38 1.66 -7.05
C THR A 206 -3.44 1.81 -5.86
N SER A 207 -2.89 3.01 -5.65
CA SER A 207 -2.04 3.30 -4.50
C SER A 207 -2.76 3.07 -3.17
N ALA A 208 -4.01 3.50 -3.03
CA ALA A 208 -4.79 3.31 -1.80
C ALA A 208 -5.04 1.82 -1.49
N MET A 209 -5.37 1.01 -2.50
CA MET A 209 -5.52 -0.43 -2.34
C MET A 209 -4.21 -1.09 -1.93
N THR A 210 -3.09 -0.72 -2.57
CA THR A 210 -1.77 -1.25 -2.22
C THR A 210 -1.32 -0.81 -0.83
N MET A 211 -1.51 0.47 -0.48
CA MET A 211 -1.23 0.98 0.87
C MET A 211 -2.03 0.20 1.91
N ASN A 212 -3.33 -0.03 1.68
CA ASN A 212 -4.16 -0.80 2.62
C ASN A 212 -3.64 -2.25 2.78
N GLN A 213 -3.36 -2.92 1.67
CA GLN A 213 -2.81 -4.28 1.70
C GLN A 213 -1.47 -4.33 2.45
N GLU A 214 -0.60 -3.35 2.22
CA GLU A 214 0.72 -3.30 2.84
C GLU A 214 0.63 -3.02 4.34
N VAL A 215 -0.20 -2.06 4.75
CA VAL A 215 -0.45 -1.78 6.18
C VAL A 215 -0.99 -3.02 6.90
N ASN A 216 -1.95 -3.74 6.31
CA ASN A 216 -2.49 -4.95 6.92
C ASN A 216 -1.42 -6.03 7.10
N ARG A 217 -0.58 -6.25 6.09
CA ARG A 217 0.53 -7.21 6.18
C ARG A 217 1.58 -6.80 7.21
N GLN A 218 1.91 -5.51 7.27
CA GLN A 218 2.83 -4.99 8.27
C GLN A 218 2.26 -5.13 9.68
N ASN A 219 0.95 -4.94 9.89
CA ASN A 219 0.30 -5.19 11.18
C ASN A 219 0.38 -6.67 11.62
N GLU A 220 0.16 -7.60 10.69
CA GLU A 220 0.33 -9.03 10.97
C GLU A 220 1.79 -9.35 11.33
N ARG A 221 2.76 -8.84 10.56
CA ARG A 221 4.19 -8.99 10.85
C ARG A 221 4.57 -8.41 12.21
N MET A 222 4.07 -7.24 12.57
CA MET A 222 4.29 -6.64 13.89
C MET A 222 3.78 -7.56 15.01
N THR A 223 2.63 -8.21 14.83
CA THR A 223 2.13 -9.19 15.82
C THR A 223 3.09 -10.36 15.99
N HIS A 224 3.64 -10.88 14.89
CA HIS A 224 4.66 -11.93 14.94
C HIS A 224 5.95 -11.46 15.62
N ILE A 225 6.42 -10.25 15.30
CA ILE A 225 7.58 -9.61 15.92
C ILE A 225 7.38 -9.46 17.43
N THR A 226 6.20 -9.00 17.86
CA THR A 226 5.84 -8.88 19.28
C THR A 226 5.94 -10.24 19.97
N SER A 227 5.34 -11.29 19.40
CA SER A 227 5.44 -12.63 19.97
C SER A 227 6.88 -13.16 20.05
N LYS A 228 7.69 -12.95 18.99
CA LYS A 228 9.13 -13.30 19.02
C LYS A 228 9.88 -12.52 20.10
N THR A 229 9.56 -11.24 20.28
CA THR A 229 10.16 -10.38 21.29
C THR A 229 9.82 -10.85 22.70
N ASP A 230 8.57 -11.22 22.96
CA ASP A 230 8.13 -11.74 24.26
C ASP A 230 8.82 -13.07 24.60
N ASN A 231 8.96 -13.97 23.62
CA ASN A 231 9.69 -15.23 23.78
C ASN A 231 11.17 -14.98 24.10
N LEU A 232 11.83 -14.08 23.35
CA LEU A 232 13.21 -13.69 23.59
C LEU A 232 13.38 -13.10 25.00
N HIS A 233 12.47 -12.22 25.42
CA HIS A 233 12.47 -11.66 26.77
C HIS A 233 12.37 -12.76 27.84
N GLY A 234 11.48 -13.73 27.63
CA GLY A 234 11.38 -14.92 28.49
C GLY A 234 12.69 -15.71 28.57
N SER A 235 13.33 -16.01 27.44
CA SER A 235 14.62 -16.72 27.41
C SER A 235 15.73 -15.94 28.12
N VAL A 236 15.83 -14.63 27.87
CA VAL A 236 16.85 -13.78 28.51
C VAL A 236 16.65 -13.66 30.01
N THR A 237 15.40 -13.49 30.48
CA THR A 237 15.10 -13.43 31.92
C THR A 237 15.39 -14.77 32.60
N HIS A 238 15.04 -15.89 31.95
CA HIS A 238 15.37 -17.23 32.43
C HIS A 238 16.89 -17.43 32.56
N ASN A 239 17.65 -17.09 31.52
CA ASN A 239 19.11 -17.19 31.52
C ASN A 239 19.74 -16.34 32.62
N THR A 240 19.25 -15.12 32.80
CA THR A 240 19.70 -14.24 33.89
C THR A 240 19.47 -14.90 35.26
N ALA A 241 18.29 -15.47 35.48
CA ALA A 241 17.96 -16.16 36.72
C ALA A 241 18.75 -17.47 36.94
N LEU A 242 19.14 -18.17 35.86
CA LEU A 242 20.03 -19.34 35.94
C LEU A 242 21.44 -18.91 36.35
N LEU A 243 21.98 -17.87 35.73
CA LEU A 243 23.32 -17.35 36.03
C LEU A 243 23.45 -16.85 37.47
N GLN A 244 22.39 -16.25 38.04
CA GLN A 244 22.37 -15.86 39.46
C GLN A 244 22.44 -17.03 40.44
N LYS A 245 22.13 -18.25 40.00
CA LYS A 245 22.08 -19.47 40.84
C LYS A 245 23.34 -20.32 40.72
N ILE A 246 24.30 -19.92 39.88
CA ILE A 246 25.58 -20.59 39.65
C ILE A 246 26.66 -19.83 40.42
#